data_AF-A0AA95K339-F1
#
_entry.id   AF-A0AA95K339-F1
#
_cell.length_a   1.000
_cell.length_b   1.000
_cell.length_c   1.000
_cell.angle_alpha   90.00
_cell.angle_beta   90.00
_cell.angle_gamma   90.00
#
_symmetry.space_group_name_H-M   'P 1'
#
loop_
_entity.id
_entity.type
_entity.pdbx_description
1 polymer ?
#
loop_
_entity_poly.entity_id
_entity_poly.type
_entity_poly.pdbx_seq_one_letter_code
_entity_poly.pdbx_strand_id
1 'polypeptide(L)'
;MLLPQLKPLHITNNSHPNNQPQDLAIIVIDEQDIEKGQLKSKTILSLDNEMGGTISNLIALGDFEGKWLQTSTSLVLNQKFAKRILLVGAGNKLNYLPARSRQIGIKCAETALNLKAATVHFYCTSQLCSSKELIAQSRLGFNMGMYKYPNSNMKEEAKIELEKPIQLNFVHTAQNLQDSFEEAKHIEDSINFCRLLQDSPPNVATPKFIAHQAIEQAKKVGLKVEVWGAEKLREKGFNAMLAVSNGSANEPQFVVIEYSPEKFEKSIAFVGKGLTMDTGGYSIKTPSTSQEGMKYDMSGAAVTLSSILAIAKLKLPIKVYAVAALCENMIDAHSYRVGDVITSYSGKTIEILNTDAEGRVVLSDALYFAAKDLNPNYIVEFSTLTGAMITTFGHIGAGVFAFHPELEKIIMTASDATGERAYPLPIWDEVIDDVKGSISDIINIGNTRGSAGSMVGAAFLNEFTNNIPFAHIDIAGVANDNLSIGYIRKHSSGYGVQLVTEIARILAK
;
A
#
# COMPACT_ATOMS: atom_id res chain seq x y z
N MET A 1 -16.02 16.12 6.80
CA MET A 1 -16.24 15.32 5.57
C MET A 1 -15.97 13.86 5.91
N LEU A 2 -16.61 12.93 5.21
CA LEU A 2 -16.34 11.49 5.34
C LEU A 2 -15.57 11.03 4.10
N LEU A 3 -14.78 9.96 4.25
CA LEU A 3 -14.22 9.27 3.08
C LEU A 3 -15.35 8.76 2.18
N PRO A 4 -15.16 8.78 0.86
CA PRO A 4 -16.18 8.33 -0.06
C PRO A 4 -16.39 6.81 0.06
N GLN A 5 -17.60 6.36 -0.26
CA GLN A 5 -17.94 4.94 -0.26
C GLN A 5 -17.38 4.25 -1.51
N LEU A 6 -16.77 3.08 -1.32
CA LEU A 6 -16.35 2.20 -2.41
C LEU A 6 -17.48 1.25 -2.81
N LYS A 7 -17.45 0.74 -4.05
CA LYS A 7 -18.43 -0.25 -4.53
C LYS A 7 -18.39 -1.49 -3.63
N PRO A 8 -19.52 -1.91 -3.03
CA PRO A 8 -19.51 -3.06 -2.15
C PRO A 8 -19.16 -4.36 -2.88
N LEU A 9 -18.40 -5.22 -2.22
CA LEU A 9 -18.02 -6.55 -2.71
C LEU A 9 -18.46 -7.59 -1.67
N HIS A 10 -19.38 -8.46 -2.05
CA HIS A 10 -19.85 -9.55 -1.20
C HIS A 10 -19.23 -10.85 -1.70
N ILE A 11 -18.46 -11.51 -0.84
CA ILE A 11 -17.69 -12.70 -1.23
C ILE A 11 -18.24 -13.92 -0.51
N THR A 12 -18.55 -14.95 -1.29
CA THR A 12 -18.87 -16.30 -0.81
C THR A 12 -17.89 -17.31 -1.42
N ASN A 13 -17.84 -18.51 -0.85
CA ASN A 13 -17.05 -19.61 -1.37
C ASN A 13 -17.81 -20.92 -1.21
N ASN A 14 -17.84 -21.75 -2.25
CA ASN A 14 -18.58 -23.01 -2.30
C ASN A 14 -17.81 -24.05 -3.13
N SER A 15 -18.02 -25.33 -2.85
CA SER A 15 -17.44 -26.42 -3.66
C SER A 15 -18.13 -26.63 -5.01
N HIS A 16 -19.38 -26.18 -5.14
CA HIS A 16 -20.18 -26.32 -6.35
C HIS A 16 -20.83 -24.99 -6.73
N PRO A 17 -20.94 -24.69 -8.04
CA PRO A 17 -21.66 -23.51 -8.50
C PRO A 17 -23.17 -23.66 -8.23
N ASN A 18 -23.82 -22.57 -7.80
CA ASN A 18 -25.29 -22.54 -7.72
C ASN A 18 -25.91 -22.71 -9.12
N ASN A 19 -27.04 -23.42 -9.21
CA ASN A 19 -27.78 -23.69 -10.46
C ASN A 19 -28.48 -22.46 -11.09
N GLN A 20 -28.12 -21.24 -10.70
CA GLN A 20 -28.66 -20.01 -11.28
C GLN A 20 -27.62 -19.34 -12.19
N PRO A 21 -28.04 -18.81 -13.36
CA PRO A 21 -27.13 -18.20 -14.30
C PRO A 21 -26.56 -16.88 -13.77
N GLN A 22 -25.23 -16.84 -13.60
CA GLN A 22 -24.51 -15.65 -13.19
C GLN A 22 -24.23 -14.70 -14.37
N ASP A 23 -23.88 -13.45 -14.11
CA ASP A 23 -23.53 -12.51 -15.18
C ASP A 23 -22.17 -12.83 -15.82
N LEU A 24 -21.24 -13.42 -15.07
CA LEU A 24 -19.89 -13.75 -15.51
C LEU A 24 -19.34 -15.01 -14.82
N ALA A 25 -18.85 -15.96 -15.61
CA ALA A 25 -17.96 -17.04 -15.16
C ALA A 25 -16.50 -16.68 -15.48
N ILE A 26 -15.61 -16.78 -14.51
CA ILE A 26 -14.18 -16.52 -14.66
C ILE A 26 -13.43 -17.85 -14.55
N ILE A 27 -12.70 -18.22 -15.59
CA ILE A 27 -11.91 -19.45 -15.66
C ILE A 27 -10.43 -19.07 -15.76
N VAL A 28 -9.63 -19.53 -14.82
CA VAL A 28 -8.18 -19.32 -14.83
C VAL A 28 -7.51 -20.57 -15.41
N ILE A 29 -6.79 -20.41 -16.52
CA ILE A 29 -6.25 -21.53 -17.29
C ILE A 29 -4.72 -21.44 -17.30
N ASP A 30 -4.05 -22.53 -16.87
CA ASP A 30 -2.60 -22.63 -17.02
C ASP A 30 -2.26 -22.84 -18.50
N GLU A 31 -1.16 -22.26 -18.98
CA GLU A 31 -0.73 -22.40 -20.38
C GLU A 31 -0.57 -23.88 -20.80
N GLN A 32 -0.16 -24.73 -19.86
CA GLN A 32 0.02 -26.17 -20.06
C GLN A 32 -1.29 -26.97 -20.09
N ASP A 33 -2.41 -26.38 -19.69
CA ASP A 33 -3.72 -27.01 -19.85
C ASP A 33 -4.18 -26.98 -21.32
N ILE A 34 -3.43 -26.29 -22.20
CA ILE A 34 -3.65 -26.20 -23.63
C ILE A 34 -2.47 -26.84 -24.37
N GLU A 35 -2.74 -27.83 -25.21
CA GLU A 35 -1.72 -28.44 -26.07
C GLU A 35 -2.22 -28.50 -27.50
N LYS A 36 -1.42 -27.97 -28.44
CA LYS A 36 -1.73 -27.94 -29.88
C LYS A 36 -3.14 -27.37 -30.16
N GLY A 37 -3.53 -26.32 -29.43
CA GLY A 37 -4.84 -25.66 -29.58
C GLY A 37 -6.01 -26.46 -29.00
N GLN A 38 -5.76 -27.39 -28.07
CA GLN A 38 -6.82 -28.20 -27.43
C GLN A 38 -6.64 -28.27 -25.92
N LEU A 39 -7.75 -28.27 -25.18
CA LEU A 39 -7.76 -28.44 -23.73
C LEU A 39 -7.35 -29.87 -23.34
N LYS A 40 -6.44 -30.00 -22.37
CA LYS A 40 -6.05 -31.28 -21.75
C LYS A 40 -6.56 -31.46 -20.32
N SER A 41 -6.84 -30.37 -19.60
CA SER A 41 -7.30 -30.44 -18.21
C SER A 41 -8.69 -31.06 -18.13
N LYS A 42 -8.83 -32.20 -17.44
CA LYS A 42 -10.12 -32.88 -17.25
C LYS A 42 -11.16 -31.99 -16.57
N THR A 43 -10.72 -31.19 -15.59
CA THR A 43 -11.58 -30.25 -14.86
C THR A 43 -12.12 -29.17 -15.79
N ILE A 44 -11.26 -28.57 -16.61
CA ILE A 44 -11.68 -27.51 -17.55
C ILE A 44 -12.53 -28.10 -18.67
N LEU A 45 -12.22 -29.31 -19.18
CA LEU A 45 -13.04 -30.01 -20.17
C LEU A 45 -14.46 -30.31 -19.66
N SER A 46 -14.59 -30.74 -18.39
CA SER A 46 -15.91 -30.95 -17.77
C SER A 46 -16.71 -29.64 -17.73
N LEU A 47 -16.07 -28.55 -17.33
CA LEU A 47 -16.69 -27.24 -17.26
C LEU A 47 -17.04 -26.69 -18.66
N ASP A 48 -16.19 -26.92 -19.65
CA ASP A 48 -16.42 -26.53 -21.02
C ASP A 48 -17.63 -27.24 -21.63
N ASN A 49 -17.78 -28.55 -21.39
CA ASN A 49 -18.96 -29.32 -21.80
C ASN A 49 -20.24 -28.77 -21.18
N GLU A 50 -20.20 -28.42 -19.90
CA GLU A 50 -21.32 -27.78 -19.20
C GLU A 50 -21.66 -26.39 -19.79
N MET A 51 -20.66 -25.68 -20.32
CA MET A 51 -20.78 -24.37 -20.96
C MET A 51 -21.06 -24.43 -22.46
N GLY A 52 -21.16 -25.63 -23.05
CA GLY A 52 -21.48 -25.84 -24.46
C GLY A 52 -20.29 -25.71 -25.42
N GLY A 53 -19.05 -25.93 -24.94
CA GLY A 53 -17.83 -25.93 -25.76
C GLY A 53 -17.23 -24.55 -26.02
N THR A 54 -17.69 -23.52 -25.31
CA THR A 54 -17.23 -22.12 -25.53
C THR A 54 -15.72 -21.96 -25.31
N ILE A 55 -15.13 -22.62 -24.31
CA ILE A 55 -13.69 -22.53 -24.01
C ILE A 55 -12.88 -23.16 -25.15
N SER A 56 -13.24 -24.38 -25.57
CA SER A 56 -12.57 -25.06 -26.69
C SER A 56 -12.67 -24.25 -27.98
N ASN A 57 -13.81 -23.61 -28.26
CA ASN A 57 -13.98 -22.77 -29.44
C ASN A 57 -13.05 -21.55 -29.44
N LEU A 58 -12.93 -20.84 -28.30
CA LEU A 58 -12.03 -19.68 -28.18
C LEU A 58 -10.56 -20.10 -28.39
N ILE A 59 -10.16 -21.26 -27.87
CA ILE A 59 -8.80 -21.78 -28.07
C ILE A 59 -8.59 -22.20 -29.53
N ALA A 60 -9.55 -22.89 -30.15
CA ALA A 60 -9.45 -23.35 -31.53
C ALA A 60 -9.40 -22.20 -32.55
N LEU A 61 -10.05 -21.07 -32.25
CA LEU A 61 -9.97 -19.83 -33.06
C LEU A 61 -8.62 -19.10 -32.90
N GLY A 62 -7.84 -19.44 -31.88
CA GLY A 62 -6.61 -18.73 -31.53
C GLY A 62 -6.83 -17.49 -30.66
N ASP A 63 -8.04 -17.28 -30.13
CA ASP A 63 -8.37 -16.13 -29.26
C ASP A 63 -7.73 -16.26 -27.87
N PHE A 64 -7.32 -17.47 -27.48
CA PHE A 64 -6.77 -17.73 -26.16
C PHE A 64 -5.74 -18.87 -26.16
N GLU A 65 -4.59 -18.63 -25.53
CA GLU A 65 -3.46 -19.58 -25.45
C GLU A 65 -3.03 -19.84 -23.99
N GLY A 66 -3.65 -19.20 -23.00
CA GLY A 66 -3.27 -19.34 -21.59
C GLY A 66 -2.03 -18.54 -21.18
N LYS A 67 -1.52 -17.64 -22.05
CA LYS A 67 -0.39 -16.76 -21.76
C LYS A 67 -0.68 -15.87 -20.54
N TRP A 68 0.38 -15.47 -19.83
CA TRP A 68 0.26 -14.67 -18.60
C TRP A 68 -0.62 -13.42 -18.78
N LEU A 69 -1.68 -13.32 -17.97
CA LEU A 69 -2.69 -12.25 -17.99
C LEU A 69 -3.40 -12.03 -19.34
N GLN A 70 -3.25 -12.95 -20.29
CA GLN A 70 -4.08 -12.97 -21.49
C GLN A 70 -5.53 -13.12 -21.06
N THR A 71 -6.42 -12.35 -21.67
CA THR A 71 -7.85 -12.45 -21.41
C THR A 71 -8.61 -12.65 -22.70
N SER A 72 -9.63 -13.50 -22.65
CA SER A 72 -10.62 -13.62 -23.73
C SER A 72 -12.03 -13.65 -23.11
N THR A 73 -12.97 -12.96 -23.73
CA THR A 73 -14.35 -12.84 -23.24
C THR A 73 -15.35 -13.22 -24.33
N SER A 74 -16.39 -13.97 -23.95
CA SER A 74 -17.45 -14.36 -24.89
C SER A 74 -18.78 -14.62 -24.19
N LEU A 75 -19.85 -14.74 -24.98
CA LEU A 75 -21.13 -15.28 -24.52
C LEU A 75 -21.00 -16.80 -24.34
N VAL A 76 -21.62 -17.34 -23.29
CA VAL A 76 -21.67 -18.78 -23.08
C VAL A 76 -22.77 -19.37 -23.96
N LEU A 77 -22.48 -20.48 -24.64
CA LEU A 77 -23.44 -21.16 -25.50
C LEU A 77 -24.54 -21.84 -24.68
N ASN A 78 -24.14 -22.54 -23.60
CA ASN A 78 -25.09 -23.04 -22.59
C ASN A 78 -25.14 -22.11 -21.37
N GLN A 79 -26.12 -21.21 -21.34
CA GLN A 79 -26.25 -20.19 -20.28
C GLN A 79 -26.84 -20.72 -18.96
N LYS A 80 -26.81 -22.04 -18.71
CA LYS A 80 -27.28 -22.62 -17.44
C LYS A 80 -26.54 -22.04 -16.22
N PHE A 81 -25.24 -21.78 -16.36
CA PHE A 81 -24.37 -21.36 -15.24
C PHE A 81 -23.92 -19.91 -15.32
N ALA A 82 -23.74 -19.36 -16.52
CA ALA A 82 -23.38 -17.96 -16.71
C ALA A 82 -23.80 -17.43 -18.08
N LYS A 83 -24.04 -16.12 -18.18
CA LYS A 83 -24.32 -15.42 -19.45
C LYS A 83 -23.06 -15.19 -20.28
N ARG A 84 -21.95 -14.88 -19.60
CA ARG A 84 -20.63 -14.58 -20.18
C ARG A 84 -19.55 -15.40 -19.51
N ILE A 85 -18.48 -15.66 -20.25
CA ILE A 85 -17.25 -16.25 -19.76
C ILE A 85 -16.08 -15.30 -19.95
N LEU A 86 -15.18 -15.27 -18.97
CA LEU A 86 -13.86 -14.66 -19.03
C LEU A 86 -12.83 -15.77 -18.82
N LEU A 87 -11.97 -15.97 -19.81
CA LEU A 87 -10.75 -16.77 -19.69
C LEU A 87 -9.62 -15.85 -19.25
N VAL A 88 -8.84 -16.25 -18.26
CA VAL A 88 -7.62 -15.55 -17.82
C VAL A 88 -6.44 -16.52 -17.79
N GLY A 89 -5.37 -16.17 -18.49
CA GLY A 89 -4.18 -17.02 -18.59
C GLY A 89 -3.27 -16.88 -17.38
N ALA A 90 -2.96 -18.00 -16.74
CA ALA A 90 -1.99 -18.09 -15.64
C ALA A 90 -0.54 -18.18 -16.11
N GLY A 91 -0.31 -18.36 -17.42
CA GLY A 91 1.01 -18.60 -18.00
C GLY A 91 1.60 -19.95 -17.57
N ASN A 92 2.93 -20.06 -17.62
CA ASN A 92 3.64 -21.29 -17.31
C ASN A 92 3.71 -21.58 -15.79
N LYS A 93 3.67 -22.88 -15.44
CA LYS A 93 3.58 -23.44 -14.08
C LYS A 93 4.76 -23.14 -13.13
N LEU A 94 5.90 -22.64 -13.61
CA LEU A 94 7.11 -22.56 -12.79
C LEU A 94 7.16 -21.39 -11.80
N ASN A 95 6.14 -20.54 -11.75
CA ASN A 95 6.16 -19.32 -10.94
C ASN A 95 4.82 -19.10 -10.24
N TYR A 96 4.54 -19.90 -9.20
CA TYR A 96 3.31 -19.82 -8.41
C TYR A 96 3.48 -18.98 -7.15
N LEU A 97 3.71 -17.69 -7.34
CA LEU A 97 3.86 -16.76 -6.23
C LEU A 97 2.49 -16.19 -5.80
N PRO A 98 2.25 -16.01 -4.49
CA PRO A 98 1.08 -15.30 -3.94
C PRO A 98 0.72 -14.01 -4.71
N ALA A 99 1.73 -13.22 -5.07
CA ALA A 99 1.57 -11.98 -5.83
C ALA A 99 0.97 -12.18 -7.23
N ARG A 100 1.26 -13.29 -7.91
CA ARG A 100 0.69 -13.60 -9.23
C ARG A 100 -0.79 -13.96 -9.13
N SER A 101 -1.18 -14.72 -8.11
CA SER A 101 -2.60 -15.01 -7.83
C SER A 101 -3.39 -13.74 -7.56
N ARG A 102 -2.77 -12.76 -6.88
CA ARG A 102 -3.32 -11.42 -6.68
C ARG A 102 -3.49 -10.64 -7.99
N GLN A 103 -2.48 -10.64 -8.86
CA GLN A 103 -2.57 -10.00 -10.19
C GLN A 103 -3.69 -10.59 -11.06
N ILE A 104 -3.89 -11.91 -11.01
CA ILE A 104 -5.05 -12.56 -11.66
C ILE A 104 -6.36 -12.02 -11.09
N GLY A 105 -6.48 -11.97 -9.76
CA GLY A 105 -7.64 -11.41 -9.07
C GLY A 105 -7.96 -9.97 -9.52
N ILE A 106 -6.92 -9.12 -9.61
CA ILE A 106 -7.05 -7.74 -10.08
C ILE A 106 -7.62 -7.73 -11.50
N LYS A 107 -7.00 -8.44 -12.45
CA LYS A 107 -7.44 -8.48 -13.85
C LYS A 107 -8.89 -8.96 -14.00
N CYS A 108 -9.28 -9.94 -13.20
CA CYS A 108 -10.65 -10.47 -13.12
C CYS A 108 -11.65 -9.38 -12.69
N ALA A 109 -11.35 -8.63 -11.63
CA ALA A 109 -12.20 -7.55 -11.14
C ALA A 109 -12.34 -6.40 -12.13
N GLU A 110 -11.25 -6.00 -12.80
CA GLU A 110 -11.31 -4.94 -13.82
C GLU A 110 -12.26 -5.31 -14.96
N THR A 111 -12.18 -6.57 -15.40
CA THR A 111 -13.05 -7.07 -16.47
C THR A 111 -14.50 -7.18 -15.99
N ALA A 112 -14.74 -7.67 -14.78
CA ALA A 112 -16.07 -7.72 -14.19
C ALA A 112 -16.72 -6.33 -14.09
N LEU A 113 -15.95 -5.32 -13.67
CA LEU A 113 -16.41 -3.93 -13.63
C LEU A 113 -16.74 -3.37 -15.01
N ASN A 114 -15.88 -3.60 -16.00
CA ASN A 114 -16.10 -3.12 -17.38
C ASN A 114 -17.35 -3.77 -18.00
N LEU A 115 -17.61 -5.03 -17.67
CA LEU A 115 -18.79 -5.77 -18.10
C LEU A 115 -20.06 -5.46 -17.27
N LYS A 116 -19.95 -4.63 -16.23
CA LYS A 116 -21.01 -4.35 -15.24
C LYS A 116 -21.64 -5.63 -14.69
N ALA A 117 -20.82 -6.64 -14.41
CA ALA A 117 -21.29 -7.90 -13.85
C ALA A 117 -21.71 -7.69 -12.38
N ALA A 118 -22.97 -8.00 -12.05
CA ALA A 118 -23.46 -7.95 -10.68
C ALA A 118 -23.19 -9.27 -9.94
N THR A 119 -23.14 -10.38 -10.67
CA THR A 119 -22.87 -11.71 -10.10
C THR A 119 -21.77 -12.44 -10.85
N VAL A 120 -20.79 -12.96 -10.11
CA VAL A 120 -19.54 -13.52 -10.64
C VAL A 120 -19.23 -14.86 -9.98
N HIS A 121 -18.98 -15.89 -10.78
CA HIS A 121 -18.35 -17.13 -10.31
C HIS A 121 -16.88 -17.13 -10.72
N PHE A 122 -15.98 -17.24 -9.75
CA PHE A 122 -14.55 -17.41 -9.97
C PHE A 122 -14.19 -18.88 -9.81
N TYR A 123 -13.90 -19.58 -10.91
CA TYR A 123 -13.53 -21.00 -10.89
C TYR A 123 -12.03 -21.16 -10.70
N CYS A 124 -11.65 -21.66 -9.53
CA CYS A 124 -10.27 -21.94 -9.13
C CYS A 124 -9.73 -23.20 -9.84
N THR A 125 -9.48 -23.07 -11.14
CA THR A 125 -9.14 -24.19 -12.04
C THR A 125 -7.64 -24.32 -12.31
N SER A 126 -6.89 -23.22 -12.23
CA SER A 126 -5.43 -23.18 -12.31
C SER A 126 -4.76 -23.48 -10.96
N GLN A 127 -3.52 -23.97 -11.01
CA GLN A 127 -2.66 -24.09 -9.84
C GLN A 127 -2.34 -22.75 -9.16
N LEU A 128 -2.41 -21.62 -9.88
CA LEU A 128 -2.34 -20.28 -9.27
C LEU A 128 -3.54 -19.95 -8.38
N CYS A 129 -4.54 -20.83 -8.31
CA CYS A 129 -5.71 -20.69 -7.44
C CYS A 129 -6.04 -22.02 -6.76
N SER A 130 -5.07 -22.91 -6.50
CA SER A 130 -5.38 -24.25 -5.95
C SER A 130 -5.24 -24.38 -4.44
N SER A 131 -4.38 -23.59 -3.80
CA SER A 131 -4.17 -23.61 -2.34
C SER A 131 -4.99 -22.53 -1.63
N LYS A 132 -5.26 -22.71 -0.33
CA LYS A 132 -5.97 -21.72 0.48
C LYS A 132 -5.32 -20.32 0.43
N GLU A 133 -4.00 -20.28 0.43
CA GLU A 133 -3.23 -19.04 0.36
C GLU A 133 -3.40 -18.37 -1.01
N LEU A 134 -3.23 -19.13 -2.10
CA LEU A 134 -3.33 -18.58 -3.45
C LEU A 134 -4.75 -18.11 -3.78
N ILE A 135 -5.78 -18.83 -3.32
CA ILE A 135 -7.17 -18.40 -3.47
C ILE A 135 -7.44 -17.12 -2.65
N ALA A 136 -6.95 -17.05 -1.40
CA ALA A 136 -7.06 -15.84 -0.59
C ALA A 136 -6.36 -14.64 -1.23
N GLN A 137 -5.24 -14.85 -1.94
CA GLN A 137 -4.57 -13.81 -2.70
C GLN A 137 -5.34 -13.39 -3.95
N SER A 138 -5.98 -14.31 -4.67
CA SER A 138 -6.90 -13.96 -5.76
C SER A 138 -8.12 -13.17 -5.26
N ARG A 139 -8.63 -13.51 -4.07
CA ARG A 139 -9.67 -12.73 -3.38
C ARG A 139 -9.21 -11.30 -3.10
N LEU A 140 -8.03 -11.15 -2.47
CA LEU A 140 -7.37 -9.87 -2.19
C LEU A 140 -7.16 -9.06 -3.47
N GLY A 141 -6.68 -9.71 -4.53
CA GLY A 141 -6.51 -9.11 -5.84
C GLY A 141 -7.83 -8.61 -6.44
N PHE A 142 -8.90 -9.40 -6.34
CA PHE A 142 -10.21 -9.00 -6.85
C PHE A 142 -10.70 -7.74 -6.15
N ASN A 143 -10.59 -7.68 -4.81
CA ASN A 143 -10.93 -6.48 -4.06
C ASN A 143 -10.06 -5.28 -4.47
N MET A 144 -8.74 -5.47 -4.64
CA MET A 144 -7.84 -4.42 -5.10
C MET A 144 -8.19 -3.90 -6.51
N GLY A 145 -8.62 -4.77 -7.44
CA GLY A 145 -9.02 -4.39 -8.80
C GLY A 145 -10.38 -3.68 -8.86
N MET A 146 -11.22 -3.91 -7.84
CA MET A 146 -12.50 -3.21 -7.65
C MET A 146 -12.33 -1.74 -7.25
N TYR A 147 -11.18 -1.38 -6.65
CA TYR A 147 -10.93 -0.03 -6.17
C TYR A 147 -11.04 1.01 -7.30
N LYS A 148 -11.88 2.02 -7.07
CA LYS A 148 -12.01 3.24 -7.86
C LYS A 148 -12.34 4.38 -6.89
N TYR A 149 -11.49 5.40 -6.83
CA TYR A 149 -11.80 6.60 -6.07
C TYR A 149 -12.99 7.32 -6.73
N PRO A 150 -14.08 7.64 -6.01
CA PRO A 150 -15.26 8.28 -6.58
C PRO A 150 -14.97 9.69 -7.15
N ASN A 151 -15.31 9.91 -8.43
CA ASN A 151 -15.11 11.22 -9.07
C ASN A 151 -16.19 12.22 -8.63
N SER A 152 -15.80 13.48 -8.42
CA SER A 152 -16.72 14.56 -8.03
C SER A 152 -17.76 14.92 -9.10
N ASN A 153 -17.50 14.58 -10.37
CA ASN A 153 -18.39 14.84 -11.50
C ASN A 153 -19.23 13.61 -11.94
N MET A 154 -19.34 12.57 -11.10
CA MET A 154 -20.16 11.40 -11.42
C MET A 154 -21.62 11.80 -11.61
N LYS A 155 -22.20 11.35 -12.73
CA LYS A 155 -23.64 11.42 -12.99
C LYS A 155 -24.41 10.57 -11.98
N GLU A 156 -25.67 10.90 -11.77
CA GLU A 156 -26.51 10.23 -10.76
C GLU A 156 -26.64 8.72 -11.01
N GLU A 157 -26.73 8.30 -12.28
CA GLU A 157 -26.80 6.89 -12.63
C GLU A 157 -25.52 6.13 -12.26
N ALA A 158 -24.36 6.81 -12.34
CA ALA A 158 -23.08 6.23 -11.94
C ALA A 158 -22.94 6.13 -10.41
N LYS A 159 -23.53 7.06 -9.65
CA LYS A 159 -23.58 6.98 -8.18
C LYS A 159 -24.46 5.81 -7.73
N ILE A 160 -25.66 5.67 -8.30
CA ILE A 160 -26.54 4.53 -8.03
C ILE A 160 -25.83 3.22 -8.38
N GLU A 161 -25.10 3.17 -9.50
CA GLU A 161 -24.32 2.00 -9.86
C GLU A 161 -23.16 1.71 -8.89
N LEU A 162 -22.52 2.74 -8.33
CA LEU A 162 -21.45 2.57 -7.33
C LEU A 162 -21.97 1.89 -6.06
N GLU A 163 -23.22 2.13 -5.66
CA GLU A 163 -23.80 1.54 -4.45
C GLU A 163 -24.20 0.06 -4.62
N LYS A 164 -24.35 -0.43 -5.86
CA LYS A 164 -24.76 -1.82 -6.09
C LYS A 164 -23.62 -2.81 -5.79
N PRO A 165 -23.84 -3.83 -4.96
CA PRO A 165 -22.81 -4.82 -4.65
C PRO A 165 -22.51 -5.71 -5.85
N ILE A 166 -21.25 -6.16 -5.96
CA ILE A 166 -20.91 -7.35 -6.74
C ILE A 166 -20.97 -8.57 -5.81
N GLN A 167 -21.71 -9.60 -6.21
CA GLN A 167 -21.70 -10.92 -5.58
C GLN A 167 -20.62 -11.78 -6.25
N LEU A 168 -19.55 -12.10 -5.54
CA LEU A 168 -18.44 -12.91 -6.01
C LEU A 168 -18.42 -14.24 -5.26
N ASN A 169 -18.59 -15.35 -5.98
CA ASN A 169 -18.48 -16.69 -5.42
C ASN A 169 -17.21 -17.39 -5.95
N PHE A 170 -16.32 -17.78 -5.04
CA PHE A 170 -15.18 -18.63 -5.38
C PHE A 170 -15.62 -20.10 -5.41
N VAL A 171 -15.41 -20.76 -6.55
CA VAL A 171 -15.69 -22.18 -6.74
C VAL A 171 -14.36 -22.94 -6.65
N HIS A 172 -14.18 -23.73 -5.58
CA HIS A 172 -12.90 -24.40 -5.27
C HIS A 172 -13.09 -25.75 -4.56
N THR A 173 -12.02 -26.53 -4.47
CA THR A 173 -12.00 -27.80 -3.71
C THR A 173 -11.15 -27.75 -2.43
N ALA A 174 -10.49 -26.61 -2.16
CA ALA A 174 -9.68 -26.42 -0.95
C ALA A 174 -10.50 -26.53 0.34
N GLN A 175 -9.96 -27.17 1.37
CA GLN A 175 -10.57 -27.26 2.69
C GLN A 175 -10.17 -26.08 3.58
N ASN A 176 -11.03 -25.72 4.55
CA ASN A 176 -10.78 -24.71 5.58
C ASN A 176 -10.35 -23.33 5.03
N LEU A 177 -11.04 -22.85 3.99
CA LEU A 177 -10.73 -21.57 3.33
C LEU A 177 -11.23 -20.35 4.12
N GLN A 178 -12.20 -20.54 5.01
CA GLN A 178 -12.87 -19.45 5.73
C GLN A 178 -11.89 -18.57 6.52
N ASP A 179 -10.96 -19.16 7.28
CA ASP A 179 -9.97 -18.41 8.06
C ASP A 179 -9.08 -17.55 7.16
N SER A 180 -8.59 -18.11 6.05
CA SER A 180 -7.78 -17.37 5.08
C SER A 180 -8.56 -16.25 4.38
N PHE A 181 -9.88 -16.39 4.23
CA PHE A 181 -10.75 -15.35 3.69
C PHE A 181 -11.00 -14.22 4.69
N GLU A 182 -11.15 -14.55 5.98
CA GLU A 182 -11.26 -13.56 7.05
C GLU A 182 -9.97 -12.77 7.22
N GLU A 183 -8.81 -13.45 7.24
CA GLU A 183 -7.51 -12.78 7.26
C GLU A 183 -7.33 -11.85 6.05
N ALA A 184 -7.61 -12.34 4.84
CA ALA A 184 -7.51 -11.53 3.63
C ALA A 184 -8.44 -10.31 3.67
N LYS A 185 -9.64 -10.45 4.25
CA LYS A 185 -10.60 -9.33 4.37
C LYS A 185 -10.04 -8.21 5.23
N HIS A 186 -9.40 -8.54 6.35
CA HIS A 186 -8.80 -7.53 7.23
C HIS A 186 -7.68 -6.74 6.54
N ILE A 187 -6.90 -7.41 5.70
CA ILE A 187 -5.84 -6.80 4.91
C ILE A 187 -6.42 -5.95 3.77
N GLU A 188 -7.40 -6.45 3.02
CA GLU A 188 -8.10 -5.70 1.95
C GLU A 188 -8.72 -4.40 2.44
N ASP A 189 -9.46 -4.44 3.54
CA ASP A 189 -10.09 -3.27 4.14
C ASP A 189 -9.04 -2.20 4.47
N SER A 190 -7.87 -2.64 4.95
CA SER A 190 -6.76 -1.78 5.33
C SER A 190 -6.03 -1.21 4.10
N ILE A 191 -5.84 -2.01 3.04
CA ILE A 191 -5.32 -1.53 1.75
C ILE A 191 -6.24 -0.45 1.18
N ASN A 192 -7.55 -0.69 1.16
CA ASN A 192 -8.51 0.29 0.64
C ASN A 192 -8.60 1.54 1.51
N PHE A 193 -8.49 1.42 2.83
CA PHE A 193 -8.39 2.58 3.70
C PHE A 193 -7.14 3.42 3.39
N CYS A 194 -5.98 2.77 3.24
CA CYS A 194 -4.74 3.43 2.82
C CYS A 194 -4.93 4.19 1.50
N ARG A 195 -5.47 3.51 0.48
CA ARG A 195 -5.75 4.10 -0.84
C ARG A 195 -6.73 5.26 -0.78
N LEU A 196 -7.79 5.15 0.03
CA LEU A 196 -8.76 6.23 0.23
C LEU A 196 -8.10 7.49 0.82
N LEU A 197 -7.19 7.34 1.79
CA LEU A 197 -6.44 8.47 2.32
C LEU A 197 -5.50 9.08 1.24
N GLN A 198 -4.76 8.24 0.51
CA GLN A 198 -3.83 8.63 -0.53
C GLN A 198 -4.48 9.32 -1.73
N ASP A 199 -5.61 8.80 -2.21
CA ASP A 199 -6.30 9.36 -3.38
C ASP A 199 -7.18 10.57 -3.08
N SER A 200 -7.48 10.83 -1.80
CA SER A 200 -8.20 12.03 -1.38
C SER A 200 -7.45 13.30 -1.82
N PRO A 201 -8.13 14.31 -2.39
CA PRO A 201 -7.47 15.51 -2.87
C PRO A 201 -7.00 16.38 -1.67
N PRO A 202 -5.93 17.17 -1.83
CA PRO A 202 -5.27 17.86 -0.72
C PRO A 202 -6.18 18.87 0.00
N ASN A 203 -7.15 19.47 -0.71
CA ASN A 203 -8.15 20.36 -0.10
C ASN A 203 -9.16 19.65 0.82
N VAL A 204 -9.23 18.32 0.77
CA VAL A 204 -10.05 17.48 1.66
C VAL A 204 -9.15 16.77 2.67
N ALA A 205 -8.04 16.21 2.19
CA ALA A 205 -7.09 15.37 2.91
C ALA A 205 -6.13 16.16 3.83
N THR A 206 -6.62 17.19 4.53
CA THR A 206 -5.78 17.99 5.44
C THR A 206 -5.26 17.14 6.62
N PRO A 207 -4.22 17.59 7.36
CA PRO A 207 -3.68 16.84 8.49
C PRO A 207 -4.76 16.45 9.52
N LYS A 208 -5.66 17.38 9.85
CA LYS A 208 -6.79 17.16 10.76
C LYS A 208 -7.80 16.16 10.22
N PHE A 209 -8.06 16.18 8.91
CA PHE A 209 -8.96 15.20 8.28
C PHE A 209 -8.37 13.79 8.38
N ILE A 210 -7.10 13.61 8.02
CA ILE A 210 -6.43 12.29 8.06
C ILE A 210 -6.37 11.77 9.50
N ALA A 211 -5.97 12.61 10.46
CA ALA A 211 -5.97 12.26 11.88
C ALA A 211 -7.36 11.80 12.35
N HIS A 212 -8.42 12.53 11.99
CA HIS A 212 -9.79 12.15 12.32
C HIS A 212 -10.19 10.80 11.71
N GLN A 213 -9.88 10.55 10.43
CA GLN A 213 -10.18 9.25 9.81
C GLN A 213 -9.47 8.09 10.54
N ALA A 214 -8.21 8.29 10.93
CA ALA A 214 -7.43 7.30 11.67
C ALA A 214 -8.04 7.01 13.05
N ILE A 215 -8.44 8.05 13.80
CA ILE A 215 -9.14 7.92 15.09
C ILE A 215 -10.41 7.06 14.92
N GLU A 216 -11.24 7.37 13.92
CA GLU A 216 -12.51 6.69 13.73
C GLU A 216 -12.34 5.22 13.36
N GLN A 217 -11.31 4.86 12.58
CA GLN A 217 -11.01 3.45 12.30
C GLN A 217 -10.41 2.74 13.50
N ALA A 218 -9.49 3.37 14.22
CA ALA A 218 -8.85 2.80 15.41
C ALA A 218 -9.86 2.51 16.54
N LYS A 219 -10.84 3.40 16.77
CA LYS A 219 -11.92 3.16 17.74
C LYS A 219 -12.74 1.91 17.44
N LYS A 220 -13.02 1.63 16.15
CA LYS A 220 -13.80 0.44 15.73
C LYS A 220 -13.11 -0.88 16.07
N VAL A 221 -11.79 -0.86 16.25
CA VAL A 221 -10.98 -2.03 16.62
C VAL A 221 -10.42 -1.93 18.06
N GLY A 222 -10.88 -0.95 18.84
CA GLY A 222 -10.51 -0.80 20.25
C GLY A 222 -9.07 -0.37 20.51
N LEU A 223 -8.42 0.30 19.54
CA LEU A 223 -7.05 0.77 19.68
C LEU A 223 -6.98 2.09 20.46
N LYS A 224 -5.88 2.27 21.20
CA LYS A 224 -5.58 3.53 21.89
C LYS A 224 -5.00 4.52 20.89
N VAL A 225 -5.50 5.75 20.92
CA VAL A 225 -5.08 6.81 20.00
C VAL A 225 -4.76 8.08 20.78
N GLU A 226 -3.64 8.70 20.44
CA GLU A 226 -3.26 10.03 20.91
C GLU A 226 -3.00 10.93 19.69
N VAL A 227 -3.52 12.16 19.72
CA VAL A 227 -3.31 13.15 18.65
C VAL A 227 -2.90 14.48 19.25
N TRP A 228 -1.84 15.09 18.72
CA TRP A 228 -1.34 16.40 19.15
C TRP A 228 -1.50 17.42 18.02
N GLY A 229 -2.13 18.53 18.34
CA GLY A 229 -2.11 19.74 17.51
C GLY A 229 -0.88 20.60 17.77
N ALA A 230 -0.84 21.78 17.15
CA ALA A 230 0.31 22.69 17.16
C ALA A 230 0.69 23.18 18.57
N GLU A 231 -0.31 23.40 19.44
CA GLU A 231 -0.06 23.85 20.83
C GLU A 231 0.75 22.81 21.62
N LYS A 232 0.28 21.56 21.65
CA LYS A 232 0.96 20.46 22.35
C LYS A 232 2.31 20.10 21.70
N LEU A 233 2.44 20.24 20.38
CA LEU A 233 3.72 20.10 19.69
C LEU A 233 4.73 21.15 20.15
N ARG A 234 4.28 22.41 20.33
CA ARG A 234 5.14 23.50 20.81
C ARG A 234 5.57 23.29 22.25
N GLU A 235 4.65 22.87 23.11
CA GLU A 235 4.95 22.53 24.51
C GLU A 235 5.98 21.39 24.61
N LYS A 236 5.91 20.42 23.69
CA LYS A 236 6.84 19.28 23.65
C LYS A 236 8.17 19.60 22.95
N GLY A 237 8.30 20.73 22.25
CA GLY A 237 9.51 21.10 21.53
C GLY A 237 9.70 20.40 20.18
N PHE A 238 8.62 20.06 19.48
CA PHE A 238 8.65 19.48 18.13
C PHE A 238 8.90 20.56 17.07
N ASN A 239 10.01 21.30 17.21
CA ASN A 239 10.22 22.50 16.40
C ASN A 239 10.55 22.18 14.95
N ALA A 240 11.08 20.98 14.63
CA ALA A 240 11.37 20.61 13.25
C ALA A 240 10.07 20.39 12.45
N MET A 241 9.13 19.64 13.03
CA MET A 241 7.79 19.49 12.46
C MET A 241 7.03 20.82 12.38
N LEU A 242 7.08 21.62 13.46
CA LEU A 242 6.42 22.92 13.49
C LEU A 242 6.96 23.88 12.42
N ALA A 243 8.28 23.95 12.24
CA ALA A 243 8.91 24.82 11.25
C ALA A 243 8.45 24.50 9.83
N VAL A 244 8.40 23.22 9.45
CA VAL A 244 7.88 22.79 8.15
C VAL A 244 6.41 23.18 7.96
N SER A 245 5.59 22.99 8.99
CA SER A 245 4.15 23.27 8.93
C SER A 245 3.77 24.74 9.01
N ASN A 246 4.68 25.62 9.41
CA ASN A 246 4.37 27.00 9.82
C ASN A 246 3.82 27.87 8.68
N GLY A 247 4.05 27.46 7.42
CA GLY A 247 3.51 28.13 6.25
C GLY A 247 2.09 27.71 5.85
N SER A 248 1.49 26.71 6.51
CA SER A 248 0.13 26.26 6.20
C SER A 248 -0.92 26.84 7.13
N ALA A 249 -2.10 27.14 6.58
CA ALA A 249 -3.30 27.44 7.36
C ALA A 249 -3.91 26.18 8.01
N ASN A 250 -3.54 24.99 7.54
CA ASN A 250 -3.98 23.72 8.11
C ASN A 250 -3.04 23.28 9.23
N GLU A 251 -3.56 23.26 10.45
CA GLU A 251 -2.81 22.89 11.65
C GLU A 251 -2.17 21.48 11.54
N PRO A 252 -0.87 21.31 11.87
CA PRO A 252 -0.22 20.01 11.90
C PRO A 252 -0.88 19.08 12.92
N GLN A 253 -0.82 17.77 12.67
CA GLN A 253 -1.31 16.73 13.59
C GLN A 253 -0.26 15.64 13.75
N PHE A 254 0.12 15.34 14.98
CA PHE A 254 0.96 14.19 15.29
C PHE A 254 0.11 13.07 15.89
N VAL A 255 0.04 11.93 15.22
CA VAL A 255 -0.85 10.82 15.57
C VAL A 255 -0.03 9.63 16.04
N VAL A 256 -0.42 9.07 17.18
CA VAL A 256 0.14 7.82 17.72
C VAL A 256 -1.02 6.86 17.97
N ILE A 257 -1.00 5.70 17.31
CA ILE A 257 -1.94 4.60 17.55
C ILE A 257 -1.15 3.45 18.18
N GLU A 258 -1.66 2.92 19.28
CA GLU A 258 -1.05 1.81 20.02
C GLU A 258 -1.96 0.57 19.95
N TYR A 259 -1.39 -0.53 19.47
CA TYR A 259 -1.91 -1.88 19.62
C TYR A 259 -1.04 -2.66 20.60
N SER A 260 -1.66 -3.15 21.67
CA SER A 260 -0.99 -3.93 22.72
C SER A 260 -1.82 -5.17 23.05
N PRO A 261 -1.48 -6.35 22.52
CA PRO A 261 -2.12 -7.60 22.94
C PRO A 261 -1.75 -7.94 24.38
N GLU A 262 -2.49 -8.87 25.00
CA GLU A 262 -2.22 -9.32 26.38
C GLU A 262 -0.85 -9.97 26.54
N LYS A 263 -0.37 -10.67 25.50
CA LYS A 263 0.92 -11.35 25.46
C LYS A 263 1.66 -10.94 24.19
N PHE A 264 2.87 -10.43 24.37
CA PHE A 264 3.83 -10.13 23.31
C PHE A 264 5.25 -10.21 23.88
N GLU A 265 6.20 -10.59 23.05
CA GLU A 265 7.63 -10.59 23.40
C GLU A 265 8.38 -9.43 22.75
N LYS A 266 7.94 -9.03 21.55
CA LYS A 266 8.55 -7.97 20.76
C LYS A 266 7.61 -6.78 20.59
N SER A 267 8.21 -5.62 20.37
CA SER A 267 7.52 -4.38 20.01
C SER A 267 8.16 -3.71 18.80
N ILE A 268 7.35 -3.07 17.97
CA ILE A 268 7.82 -2.34 16.78
C ILE A 268 7.04 -1.04 16.63
N ALA A 269 7.74 0.04 16.24
CA ALA A 269 7.10 1.26 15.78
C ALA A 269 7.22 1.37 14.25
N PHE A 270 6.08 1.57 13.61
CA PHE A 270 6.00 1.98 12.21
C PHE A 270 5.80 3.50 12.16
N VAL A 271 6.77 4.22 11.61
CA VAL A 271 6.76 5.68 11.50
C VAL A 271 6.51 6.07 10.05
N GLY A 272 5.61 7.02 9.80
CA GLY A 272 5.20 7.39 8.44
C GLY A 272 5.28 8.89 8.17
N LYS A 273 5.93 9.27 7.06
CA LYS A 273 5.87 10.63 6.50
C LYS A 273 4.44 10.99 6.11
N GLY A 274 3.97 12.15 6.57
CA GLY A 274 2.57 12.57 6.49
C GLY A 274 2.33 13.92 5.81
N LEU A 275 3.08 14.27 4.77
CA LEU A 275 2.90 15.56 4.09
C LEU A 275 1.62 15.52 3.25
N THR A 276 0.54 16.12 3.72
CA THR A 276 -0.76 16.07 3.01
C THR A 276 -0.77 16.93 1.75
N MET A 277 0.15 17.89 1.68
CA MET A 277 0.54 18.61 0.48
C MET A 277 1.99 19.04 0.61
N ASP A 278 2.75 18.85 -0.46
CA ASP A 278 4.14 19.31 -0.56
C ASP A 278 4.34 20.18 -1.81
N THR A 279 4.53 21.48 -1.59
CA THR A 279 4.84 22.45 -2.64
C THR A 279 6.35 22.61 -2.87
N GLY A 280 7.17 22.06 -1.98
CA GLY A 280 8.61 22.32 -1.83
C GLY A 280 8.94 23.55 -0.99
N GLY A 281 7.95 24.31 -0.52
CA GLY A 281 8.17 25.57 0.20
C GLY A 281 8.91 26.59 -0.68
N TYR A 282 9.83 27.37 -0.10
CA TYR A 282 10.61 28.35 -0.87
C TYR A 282 11.51 27.72 -1.95
N SER A 283 11.88 26.46 -1.78
CA SER A 283 12.54 25.61 -2.79
C SER A 283 11.49 24.96 -3.70
N ILE A 284 10.64 25.81 -4.29
CA ILE A 284 9.41 25.40 -4.96
C ILE A 284 9.64 24.35 -6.06
N LYS A 285 8.82 23.30 -6.05
CA LYS A 285 8.83 22.27 -7.10
C LYS A 285 8.52 22.91 -8.46
N THR A 286 9.49 22.81 -9.38
CA THR A 286 9.49 23.50 -10.67
C THR A 286 9.83 22.52 -11.80
N PRO A 287 9.10 22.52 -12.94
CA PRO A 287 7.91 23.33 -13.25
C PRO A 287 6.72 22.99 -12.34
N SER A 288 5.69 23.85 -12.28
CA SER A 288 4.53 23.68 -11.37
C SER A 288 3.79 22.36 -11.55
N THR A 289 3.87 21.75 -12.73
CA THR A 289 3.35 20.39 -13.00
C THR A 289 4.01 19.32 -12.13
N SER A 290 5.20 19.58 -11.56
CA SER A 290 5.89 18.68 -10.63
C SER A 290 5.21 18.62 -9.26
N GLN A 291 4.23 19.51 -8.99
CA GLN A 291 3.35 19.42 -7.82
C GLN A 291 2.17 18.47 -8.06
N GLU A 292 1.91 18.06 -9.30
CA GLU A 292 0.90 17.04 -9.58
C GLU A 292 1.30 15.72 -8.92
N GLY A 293 0.36 15.10 -8.21
CA GLY A 293 0.62 13.87 -7.46
C GLY A 293 1.22 14.09 -6.06
N MET A 294 1.57 15.31 -5.64
CA MET A 294 2.10 15.56 -4.28
C MET A 294 1.07 15.37 -3.16
N LYS A 295 -0.20 15.11 -3.49
CA LYS A 295 -1.17 14.56 -2.53
C LYS A 295 -0.76 13.19 -1.97
N TYR A 296 0.09 12.45 -2.69
CA TYR A 296 0.60 11.15 -2.26
C TYR A 296 1.76 11.27 -1.26
N ASP A 297 2.20 12.48 -0.91
CA ASP A 297 3.36 12.68 -0.04
C ASP A 297 3.11 12.37 1.45
N MET A 298 1.87 11.95 1.76
CA MET A 298 1.41 11.40 3.03
C MET A 298 1.29 9.86 3.02
N SER A 299 1.76 9.20 1.96
CA SER A 299 1.62 7.75 1.79
C SER A 299 2.30 6.94 2.88
N GLY A 300 3.41 7.43 3.43
CA GLY A 300 4.06 6.82 4.58
C GLY A 300 3.11 6.69 5.78
N ALA A 301 2.52 7.82 6.18
CA ALA A 301 1.50 7.86 7.23
C ALA A 301 0.25 7.04 6.89
N ALA A 302 -0.20 7.06 5.63
CA ALA A 302 -1.34 6.25 5.21
C ALA A 302 -1.09 4.75 5.42
N VAL A 303 0.12 4.28 5.07
CA VAL A 303 0.55 2.89 5.25
C VAL A 303 0.59 2.53 6.73
N THR A 304 1.25 3.32 7.58
CA THR A 304 1.39 2.98 9.01
C THR A 304 0.05 2.97 9.72
N LEU A 305 -0.78 4.01 9.52
CA LEU A 305 -2.11 4.14 10.12
C LEU A 305 -3.09 3.05 9.65
N SER A 306 -2.95 2.58 8.41
CA SER A 306 -3.82 1.52 7.89
C SER A 306 -3.37 0.13 8.34
N SER A 307 -2.05 -0.13 8.34
CA SER A 307 -1.51 -1.46 8.62
C SER A 307 -1.75 -1.89 10.07
N ILE A 308 -1.69 -0.97 11.03
CA ILE A 308 -1.99 -1.28 12.43
C ILE A 308 -3.43 -1.80 12.62
N LEU A 309 -4.37 -1.38 11.77
CA LEU A 309 -5.75 -1.89 11.79
C LEU A 309 -5.80 -3.35 11.35
N ALA A 310 -5.05 -3.74 10.32
CA ALA A 310 -4.92 -5.14 9.89
C ALA A 310 -4.28 -5.98 11.00
N ILE A 311 -3.17 -5.52 11.56
CA ILE A 311 -2.44 -6.20 12.64
C ILE A 311 -3.35 -6.45 13.85
N ALA A 312 -4.11 -5.43 14.28
CA ALA A 312 -5.04 -5.55 15.39
C ALA A 312 -6.19 -6.53 15.11
N LYS A 313 -6.79 -6.48 13.91
CA LYS A 313 -7.87 -7.39 13.50
C LYS A 313 -7.39 -8.84 13.38
N LEU A 314 -6.16 -9.05 12.92
CA LEU A 314 -5.49 -10.34 12.87
C LEU A 314 -5.05 -10.84 14.24
N LYS A 315 -5.11 -9.99 15.27
CA LYS A 315 -4.73 -10.29 16.66
C LYS A 315 -3.30 -10.83 16.77
N LEU A 316 -2.36 -10.25 16.02
CA LEU A 316 -0.98 -10.72 16.03
C LEU A 316 -0.35 -10.51 17.43
N PRO A 317 0.39 -11.48 17.98
CA PRO A 317 0.96 -11.39 19.33
C PRO A 317 2.22 -10.51 19.40
N ILE A 318 2.11 -9.26 18.95
CA ILE A 318 3.18 -8.26 18.93
C ILE A 318 2.64 -6.89 19.33
N LYS A 319 3.43 -6.12 20.08
CA LYS A 319 3.08 -4.72 20.39
C LYS A 319 3.47 -3.82 19.22
N VAL A 320 2.53 -3.01 18.73
CA VAL A 320 2.75 -2.16 17.56
C VAL A 320 2.35 -0.72 17.85
N TYR A 321 3.22 0.21 17.46
CA TYR A 321 2.93 1.63 17.41
C TYR A 321 2.87 2.08 15.95
N ALA A 322 1.82 2.81 15.56
CA ALA A 322 1.79 3.57 14.31
C ALA A 322 1.94 5.05 14.64
N VAL A 323 3.00 5.66 14.15
CA VAL A 323 3.30 7.08 14.33
C VAL A 323 3.19 7.78 12.98
N ALA A 324 2.41 8.86 12.92
CA ALA A 324 2.25 9.66 11.70
C ALA A 324 2.44 11.14 12.04
N ALA A 325 3.39 11.78 11.36
CA ALA A 325 3.64 13.21 11.46
C ALA A 325 2.97 13.92 10.27
N LEU A 326 1.73 14.38 10.49
CA LEU A 326 0.89 14.98 9.45
C LEU A 326 1.04 16.50 9.42
N CYS A 327 1.45 17.06 8.29
CA CYS A 327 1.52 18.51 8.08
C CYS A 327 1.47 18.85 6.58
N GLU A 328 1.55 20.14 6.24
CA GLU A 328 1.69 20.61 4.85
C GLU A 328 2.94 21.47 4.73
N ASN A 329 3.66 21.33 3.61
CA ASN A 329 4.79 22.17 3.26
C ASN A 329 4.34 23.20 2.22
N MET A 330 4.06 24.41 2.70
CA MET A 330 3.43 25.50 1.93
C MET A 330 4.32 26.75 1.88
N ILE A 331 4.01 27.66 0.97
CA ILE A 331 4.65 28.97 0.84
C ILE A 331 3.75 30.04 1.46
N ASP A 332 4.26 30.72 2.47
CA ASP A 332 3.65 31.85 3.17
C ASP A 332 4.74 32.77 3.73
N ALA A 333 4.36 33.94 4.24
CA ALA A 333 5.27 34.83 4.97
C ALA A 333 5.88 34.17 6.23
N HIS A 334 5.22 33.16 6.79
CA HIS A 334 5.67 32.43 7.98
C HIS A 334 6.42 31.12 7.66
N SER A 335 6.57 30.74 6.39
CA SER A 335 7.31 29.52 6.03
C SER A 335 8.78 29.60 6.45
N TYR A 336 9.31 28.47 6.93
CA TYR A 336 10.74 28.29 7.13
C TYR A 336 11.52 28.43 5.80
N ARG A 337 12.79 28.82 5.89
CA ARG A 337 13.59 29.30 4.75
C ARG A 337 14.89 28.51 4.60
N VAL A 338 15.44 28.58 3.40
CA VAL A 338 16.83 28.18 3.15
C VAL A 338 17.76 29.08 3.98
N GLY A 339 18.64 28.46 4.77
CA GLY A 339 19.54 29.09 5.72
C GLY A 339 19.05 29.13 7.17
N ASP A 340 17.79 28.75 7.44
CA ASP A 340 17.32 28.63 8.83
C ASP A 340 18.01 27.46 9.53
N VAL A 341 18.30 27.61 10.83
CA VAL A 341 18.79 26.53 11.71
C VAL A 341 17.72 26.21 12.75
N ILE A 342 17.26 24.96 12.78
CA ILE A 342 16.13 24.52 13.60
C ILE A 342 16.59 23.49 14.63
N THR A 343 16.22 23.66 15.90
CA THR A 343 16.47 22.65 16.95
C THR A 343 15.35 21.62 16.98
N SER A 344 15.62 20.36 16.62
CA SER A 344 14.62 19.29 16.67
C SER A 344 14.31 18.83 18.10
N TYR A 345 13.30 17.98 18.24
CA TYR A 345 12.89 17.34 19.50
C TYR A 345 14.04 16.55 20.16
N SER A 346 15.01 16.10 19.36
CA SER A 346 16.22 15.46 19.88
C SER A 346 17.19 16.41 20.58
N GLY A 347 17.04 17.71 20.37
CA GLY A 347 18.01 18.75 20.76
C GLY A 347 19.07 19.03 19.69
N LYS A 348 19.21 18.18 18.66
CA LYS A 348 20.11 18.43 17.52
C LYS A 348 19.62 19.62 16.69
N THR A 349 20.55 20.41 16.20
CA THR A 349 20.33 21.53 15.29
C THR A 349 20.44 21.08 13.83
N ILE A 350 19.47 21.48 13.01
CA ILE A 350 19.35 21.14 11.58
C ILE A 350 19.45 22.43 10.78
N GLU A 351 20.48 22.58 9.94
CA GLU A 351 20.55 23.66 8.95
C GLU A 351 19.75 23.27 7.70
N ILE A 352 18.85 24.16 7.28
CA ILE A 352 17.96 23.95 6.16
C ILE A 352 18.57 24.53 4.89
N LEU A 353 19.00 23.67 3.98
CA LEU A 353 19.59 24.09 2.71
C LEU A 353 18.66 23.83 1.51
N ASN A 354 17.58 23.06 1.71
CA ASN A 354 16.51 22.85 0.74
C ASN A 354 15.18 22.60 1.48
N THR A 355 14.17 23.44 1.26
CA THR A 355 12.84 23.28 1.88
C THR A 355 11.95 22.23 1.20
N ASP A 356 12.42 21.65 0.10
CA ASP A 356 11.84 20.47 -0.58
C ASP A 356 12.43 19.14 -0.06
N ALA A 357 13.28 19.24 0.97
CA ALA A 357 13.75 18.10 1.78
C ALA A 357 13.06 18.13 3.15
N GLU A 358 11.77 18.46 3.18
CA GLU A 358 10.93 18.63 4.36
C GLU A 358 10.63 17.32 5.07
N GLY A 359 10.41 16.23 4.31
CA GLY A 359 9.95 14.95 4.86
C GLY A 359 10.87 14.43 5.95
N ARG A 360 12.19 14.46 5.72
CA ARG A 360 13.18 14.02 6.71
C ARG A 360 13.24 14.93 7.93
N VAL A 361 13.02 16.23 7.76
CA VAL A 361 12.99 17.22 8.85
C VAL A 361 11.80 16.95 9.76
N VAL A 362 10.61 16.73 9.20
CA VAL A 362 9.41 16.32 9.96
C VAL A 362 9.62 14.98 10.67
N LEU A 363 10.19 14.00 9.95
CA LEU A 363 10.48 12.68 10.50
C LEU A 363 11.52 12.70 11.63
N SER A 364 12.42 13.70 11.70
CA SER A 364 13.42 13.78 12.76
C SER A 364 12.78 13.81 14.16
N ASP A 365 11.72 14.60 14.33
CA ASP A 365 10.96 14.67 15.59
C ASP A 365 10.20 13.36 15.83
N ALA A 366 9.57 12.81 14.78
CA ALA A 366 8.75 11.60 14.87
C ALA A 366 9.57 10.35 15.23
N LEU A 367 10.74 10.19 14.59
CA LEU A 367 11.66 9.08 14.84
C LEU A 367 12.24 9.16 16.23
N TYR A 368 12.68 10.34 16.66
CA TYR A 368 13.25 10.49 17.99
C TYR A 368 12.21 10.27 19.08
N PHE A 369 10.97 10.74 18.89
CA PHE A 369 9.86 10.40 19.77
C PHE A 369 9.59 8.89 19.82
N ALA A 370 9.51 8.22 18.67
CA ALA A 370 9.31 6.78 18.63
C ALA A 370 10.45 6.05 19.37
N ALA A 371 11.69 6.47 19.18
CA ALA A 371 12.85 5.82 19.77
C ALA A 371 13.00 6.08 21.28
N LYS A 372 12.75 7.32 21.73
CA LYS A 372 12.97 7.73 23.12
C LYS A 372 11.75 7.49 24.00
N ASP A 373 10.57 7.90 23.55
CA ASP A 373 9.36 7.92 24.38
C ASP A 373 8.57 6.61 24.27
N LEU A 374 8.53 5.99 23.08
CA LEU A 374 7.88 4.68 22.89
C LEU A 374 8.85 3.51 23.11
N ASN A 375 10.14 3.70 22.82
CA ASN A 375 11.24 2.77 23.04
C ASN A 375 10.93 1.31 22.61
N PRO A 376 10.57 1.07 21.33
CA PRO A 376 10.28 -0.26 20.82
C PRO A 376 11.56 -1.08 20.59
N ASN A 377 11.44 -2.38 20.31
CA ASN A 377 12.61 -3.18 19.89
C ASN A 377 13.09 -2.81 18.48
N TYR A 378 12.18 -2.39 17.60
CA TYR A 378 12.47 -2.05 16.21
C TYR A 378 11.72 -0.79 15.77
N ILE A 379 12.31 -0.03 14.85
CA ILE A 379 11.65 1.06 14.13
C ILE A 379 11.76 0.79 12.63
N VAL A 380 10.63 0.85 11.94
CA VAL A 380 10.59 0.85 10.47
C VAL A 380 9.86 2.09 10.01
N GLU A 381 10.53 2.90 9.19
CA GLU A 381 9.99 4.15 8.66
C GLU A 381 9.60 4.00 7.19
N PHE A 382 8.46 4.58 6.82
CA PHE A 382 7.95 4.60 5.45
C PHE A 382 7.75 6.04 4.98
N SER A 383 8.35 6.39 3.85
CA SER A 383 8.20 7.71 3.26
C SER A 383 8.33 7.71 1.75
N THR A 384 7.60 8.62 1.09
CA THR A 384 7.84 9.04 -0.29
C THR A 384 8.99 10.04 -0.29
N LEU A 385 10.18 9.61 0.13
CA LEU A 385 11.22 10.54 0.58
C LEU A 385 12.00 11.16 -0.58
N THR A 386 12.33 10.37 -1.60
CA THR A 386 13.22 10.83 -2.66
C THR A 386 12.77 10.42 -4.06
N GLY A 387 12.75 11.38 -4.98
CA GLY A 387 12.55 11.08 -6.41
C GLY A 387 13.66 10.20 -7.00
N ALA A 388 14.83 10.12 -6.35
CA ALA A 388 15.93 9.25 -6.77
C ALA A 388 15.58 7.75 -6.72
N MET A 389 14.61 7.33 -5.89
CA MET A 389 14.11 5.95 -5.91
C MET A 389 13.31 5.62 -7.15
N ILE A 390 12.59 6.59 -7.71
CA ILE A 390 11.92 6.43 -9.02
C ILE A 390 12.97 6.21 -10.10
N THR A 391 14.06 6.98 -10.10
CA THR A 391 15.16 6.79 -11.05
C THR A 391 15.85 5.43 -10.88
N THR A 392 15.92 4.92 -9.66
CA THR A 392 16.64 3.67 -9.34
C THR A 392 15.81 2.42 -9.67
N PHE A 393 14.58 2.32 -9.18
CA PHE A 393 13.73 1.13 -9.29
C PHE A 393 12.48 1.32 -10.16
N GLY A 394 12.28 2.52 -10.71
CA GLY A 394 11.04 2.87 -11.41
C GLY A 394 9.82 2.74 -10.49
N HIS A 395 8.67 2.48 -11.10
CA HIS A 395 7.42 2.24 -10.39
C HIS A 395 7.19 0.76 -10.07
N ILE A 396 8.25 0.04 -9.71
CA ILE A 396 8.25 -1.42 -9.58
C ILE A 396 8.61 -1.89 -8.18
N GLY A 397 9.47 -1.18 -7.45
CA GLY A 397 9.89 -1.57 -6.11
C GLY A 397 10.32 -0.40 -5.24
N ALA A 398 10.32 -0.62 -3.93
CA ALA A 398 10.81 0.30 -2.91
C ALA A 398 12.31 0.08 -2.63
N GLY A 399 13.00 1.13 -2.16
CA GLY A 399 14.35 1.00 -1.61
C GLY A 399 14.31 0.77 -0.10
N VAL A 400 15.19 -0.11 0.40
CA VAL A 400 15.35 -0.38 1.84
C VAL A 400 16.75 0.02 2.27
N PHE A 401 16.83 0.85 3.30
CA PHE A 401 18.06 1.24 3.96
C PHE A 401 17.99 0.75 5.41
N ALA A 402 18.59 -0.40 5.68
CA ALA A 402 18.56 -1.03 7.00
C ALA A 402 19.87 -0.79 7.75
N PHE A 403 19.77 -0.34 9.00
CA PHE A 403 20.90 -0.14 9.90
C PHE A 403 21.05 -1.30 10.89
N HIS A 404 20.31 -2.40 10.66
CA HIS A 404 20.35 -3.61 11.48
C HIS A 404 20.13 -4.86 10.62
N PRO A 405 21.11 -5.81 10.54
CA PRO A 405 21.03 -6.96 9.64
C PRO A 405 19.82 -7.88 9.86
N GLU A 406 19.40 -8.09 11.12
CA GLU A 406 18.21 -8.90 11.40
C GLU A 406 16.94 -8.24 10.83
N LEU A 407 16.84 -6.91 10.93
CA LEU A 407 15.67 -6.18 10.47
C LEU A 407 15.61 -6.16 8.94
N GLU A 408 16.75 -6.03 8.26
CA GLU A 408 16.85 -6.20 6.80
C GLU A 408 16.31 -7.57 6.38
N LYS A 409 16.78 -8.65 7.01
CA LYS A 409 16.34 -10.01 6.70
C LYS A 409 14.83 -10.19 6.88
N ILE A 410 14.26 -9.62 7.95
CA ILE A 410 12.81 -9.65 8.20
C ILE A 410 12.06 -8.93 7.08
N ILE A 411 12.49 -7.73 6.71
CA ILE A 411 11.86 -6.92 5.64
C ILE A 411 11.92 -7.66 4.30
N MET A 412 13.08 -8.24 3.96
CA MET A 412 13.24 -8.96 2.70
C MET A 412 12.40 -10.24 2.66
N THR A 413 12.33 -10.98 3.77
CA THR A 413 11.43 -12.14 3.88
C THR A 413 9.96 -11.75 3.70
N ALA A 414 9.54 -10.63 4.30
CA ALA A 414 8.20 -10.09 4.14
C ALA A 414 7.92 -9.60 2.71
N SER A 415 8.90 -8.97 2.06
CA SER A 415 8.82 -8.53 0.67
C SER A 415 8.61 -9.71 -0.27
N ASP A 416 9.39 -10.78 -0.11
CA ASP A 416 9.27 -12.00 -0.92
C ASP A 416 7.91 -12.69 -0.73
N ALA A 417 7.45 -12.81 0.53
CA ALA A 417 6.18 -13.45 0.85
C ALA A 417 4.97 -12.67 0.30
N THR A 418 5.01 -11.34 0.38
CA THR A 418 3.90 -10.48 -0.04
C THR A 418 3.96 -10.12 -1.52
N GLY A 419 5.14 -10.17 -2.14
CA GLY A 419 5.44 -9.61 -3.45
C GLY A 419 5.34 -8.08 -3.53
N GLU A 420 5.23 -7.40 -2.39
CA GLU A 420 5.48 -5.95 -2.31
C GLU A 420 7.00 -5.75 -2.40
N ARG A 421 7.49 -5.63 -3.63
CA ARG A 421 8.92 -5.63 -3.97
C ARG A 421 9.66 -4.49 -3.28
N ALA A 422 10.64 -4.87 -2.49
CA ALA A 422 11.61 -3.98 -1.88
C ALA A 422 13.01 -4.53 -2.15
N TYR A 423 14.03 -3.68 -2.13
CA TYR A 423 15.41 -4.13 -2.33
C TYR A 423 16.37 -3.36 -1.41
N PRO A 424 17.33 -4.05 -0.76
CA PRO A 424 18.28 -3.40 0.13
C PRO A 424 19.28 -2.58 -0.68
N LEU A 425 19.52 -1.36 -0.23
CA LEU A 425 20.52 -0.44 -0.75
C LEU A 425 21.56 -0.17 0.34
N PRO A 426 22.84 0.03 -0.04
CA PRO A 426 23.89 0.27 0.94
C PRO A 426 23.73 1.63 1.63
N ILE A 427 24.27 1.74 2.84
CA ILE A 427 24.62 3.02 3.46
C ILE A 427 26.10 2.94 3.80
N TRP A 428 26.92 3.77 3.15
CA TRP A 428 28.35 3.85 3.41
C TRP A 428 28.66 4.99 4.39
N ASP A 429 29.72 4.81 5.18
CA ASP A 429 30.15 5.77 6.21
C ASP A 429 30.38 7.17 5.63
N GLU A 430 30.89 7.27 4.40
CA GLU A 430 31.09 8.54 3.71
C GLU A 430 29.79 9.33 3.51
N VAL A 431 28.66 8.64 3.28
CA VAL A 431 27.35 9.30 3.15
C VAL A 431 26.78 9.69 4.52
N ILE A 432 27.08 8.92 5.56
CA ILE A 432 26.73 9.26 6.95
C ILE A 432 27.49 10.51 7.40
N ASP A 433 28.76 10.64 7.02
CA ASP A 433 29.54 11.84 7.31
C ASP A 433 29.11 13.04 6.45
N ASP A 434 28.60 12.81 5.23
CA ASP A 434 28.19 13.88 4.30
C ASP A 434 27.00 14.73 4.82
N VAL A 435 26.21 14.24 5.79
CA VAL A 435 25.10 15.02 6.38
C VAL A 435 25.52 15.92 7.53
N LYS A 436 26.78 15.89 7.98
CA LYS A 436 27.26 16.74 9.10
C LYS A 436 27.29 18.22 8.69
N GLY A 437 26.81 19.08 9.58
CA GLY A 437 26.77 20.53 9.38
C GLY A 437 28.07 21.23 9.78
N SER A 438 28.26 22.46 9.28
CA SER A 438 29.39 23.33 9.67
C SER A 438 29.00 24.34 10.76
N ILE A 439 27.72 24.73 10.79
CA ILE A 439 27.13 25.68 11.76
C ILE A 439 25.98 25.07 12.58
N SER A 440 25.67 23.80 12.32
CA SER A 440 24.64 22.99 12.97
C SER A 440 25.18 21.57 13.14
N ASP A 441 24.50 20.74 13.93
CA ASP A 441 24.88 19.33 14.10
C ASP A 441 24.73 18.56 12.78
N ILE A 442 23.67 18.87 12.01
CA ILE A 442 23.35 18.21 10.75
C ILE A 442 22.78 19.20 9.73
N ILE A 443 22.92 18.91 8.44
CA ILE A 443 22.29 19.61 7.32
C ILE A 443 21.20 18.74 6.69
N ASN A 444 20.08 19.34 6.27
CA ASN A 444 18.96 18.55 5.72
C ASN A 444 19.19 18.05 4.28
N ILE A 445 20.26 18.49 3.64
CA ILE A 445 20.80 17.89 2.41
C ILE A 445 22.26 17.52 2.67
N GLY A 446 22.81 16.57 1.91
CA GLY A 446 24.23 16.24 2.01
C GLY A 446 25.12 17.37 1.48
N ASN A 447 26.35 17.46 1.98
CA ASN A 447 27.35 18.42 1.53
C ASN A 447 27.66 18.23 0.03
N THR A 448 27.64 16.98 -0.45
CA THR A 448 27.82 16.63 -1.86
C THR A 448 26.50 16.75 -2.64
N ARG A 449 26.21 17.98 -3.10
CA ARG A 449 24.94 18.28 -3.79
C ARG A 449 24.71 17.44 -5.04
N GLY A 450 23.44 17.06 -5.25
CA GLY A 450 22.97 16.39 -6.47
C GLY A 450 23.37 14.90 -6.59
N SER A 451 23.97 14.31 -5.56
CA SER A 451 24.43 12.92 -5.56
C SER A 451 23.77 12.12 -4.44
N ALA A 452 23.55 10.83 -4.68
CA ALA A 452 23.15 9.86 -3.65
C ALA A 452 21.93 10.24 -2.77
N GLY A 453 20.97 11.00 -3.30
CA GLY A 453 19.92 11.65 -2.50
C GLY A 453 19.12 10.72 -1.56
N SER A 454 18.86 9.48 -1.96
CA SER A 454 18.19 8.46 -1.14
C SER A 454 19.07 7.98 0.02
N MET A 455 20.36 7.71 -0.22
CA MET A 455 21.31 7.35 0.85
C MET A 455 21.49 8.51 1.84
N VAL A 456 21.60 9.74 1.34
CA VAL A 456 21.66 10.95 2.18
C VAL A 456 20.40 11.09 3.03
N GLY A 457 19.22 10.83 2.45
CA GLY A 457 17.96 10.79 3.20
C GLY A 457 17.98 9.76 4.32
N ALA A 458 18.40 8.53 4.02
CA ALA A 458 18.52 7.46 5.00
C ALA A 458 19.51 7.79 6.12
N ALA A 459 20.69 8.32 5.77
CA ALA A 459 21.72 8.77 6.71
C ALA A 459 21.17 9.84 7.66
N PHE A 460 20.47 10.85 7.12
CA PHE A 460 19.83 11.88 7.93
C PHE A 460 18.83 11.29 8.93
N LEU A 461 17.96 10.36 8.50
CA LEU A 461 16.96 9.75 9.39
C LEU A 461 17.61 8.93 10.52
N ASN A 462 18.71 8.24 10.24
CA ASN A 462 19.41 7.41 11.21
C ASN A 462 19.88 8.19 12.44
N GLU A 463 20.20 9.47 12.29
CA GLU A 463 20.65 10.37 13.37
C GLU A 463 19.59 10.59 14.47
N PHE A 464 18.34 10.23 14.22
CA PHE A 464 17.20 10.44 15.10
C PHE A 464 16.61 9.14 15.66
N THR A 465 17.34 8.01 15.54
CA THR A 465 16.86 6.67 15.94
C THR A 465 17.21 6.29 17.38
N ASN A 466 18.02 7.10 18.07
CA ASN A 466 18.47 6.87 19.45
C ASN A 466 19.01 5.43 19.68
N ASN A 467 19.74 4.89 18.69
CA ASN A 467 20.32 3.54 18.67
C ASN A 467 19.31 2.37 18.67
N ILE A 468 18.02 2.63 18.45
CA ILE A 468 17.05 1.55 18.24
C ILE A 468 17.28 0.94 16.85
N PRO A 469 17.30 -0.40 16.70
CA PRO A 469 17.36 -1.07 15.41
C PRO A 469 16.37 -0.48 14.40
N PHE A 470 16.90 0.07 13.31
CA PHE A 470 16.17 0.94 12.39
C PHE A 470 16.27 0.50 10.93
N ALA A 471 15.19 0.66 10.18
CA ALA A 471 15.20 0.62 8.73
C ALA A 471 14.29 1.71 8.14
N HIS A 472 14.76 2.33 7.06
CA HIS A 472 14.00 3.25 6.23
C HIS A 472 13.56 2.54 4.94
N ILE A 473 12.29 2.64 4.59
CA ILE A 473 11.72 2.11 3.35
C ILE A 473 11.19 3.28 2.52
N ASP A 474 11.92 3.64 1.47
CA ASP A 474 11.53 4.70 0.54
C ASP A 474 10.56 4.14 -0.50
N ILE A 475 9.31 4.59 -0.41
CA ILE A 475 8.18 4.14 -1.22
C ILE A 475 7.79 5.14 -2.32
N ALA A 476 8.63 6.15 -2.60
CA ALA A 476 8.33 7.19 -3.59
C ALA A 476 7.91 6.65 -4.96
N GLY A 477 8.55 5.57 -5.44
CA GLY A 477 8.22 4.95 -6.72
C GLY A 477 6.96 4.10 -6.72
N VAL A 478 6.50 3.64 -5.56
CA VAL A 478 5.45 2.60 -5.48
C VAL A 478 4.19 3.04 -4.75
N ALA A 479 4.16 4.23 -4.15
CA ALA A 479 2.99 4.79 -3.49
C ALA A 479 1.80 5.00 -4.45
N ASN A 480 2.08 5.47 -5.67
CA ASN A 480 1.15 5.60 -6.79
C ASN A 480 1.76 4.99 -8.06
N ASP A 481 0.93 4.69 -9.06
CA ASP A 481 1.37 4.19 -10.38
C ASP A 481 2.20 2.90 -10.35
N ASN A 482 2.09 2.13 -9.26
CA ASN A 482 2.86 0.90 -9.07
C ASN A 482 2.51 -0.17 -10.11
N LEU A 483 3.46 -0.48 -10.98
CA LEU A 483 3.33 -1.44 -12.08
C LEU A 483 3.51 -2.89 -11.62
N SER A 484 4.15 -3.12 -10.47
CA SER A 484 4.44 -4.48 -9.97
C SER A 484 3.18 -5.21 -9.51
N ILE A 485 2.14 -4.50 -9.08
CA ILE A 485 0.87 -5.09 -8.65
C ILE A 485 -0.06 -5.42 -9.82
N GLY A 486 0.40 -5.30 -11.08
CA GLY A 486 -0.38 -5.61 -12.28
C GLY A 486 -1.41 -4.52 -12.65
N TYR A 487 -1.22 -3.31 -12.13
CA TYR A 487 -2.10 -2.16 -12.37
C TYR A 487 -1.57 -1.31 -13.53
N ILE A 488 -2.50 -0.79 -14.35
CA ILE A 488 -2.25 0.38 -15.20
C ILE A 488 -3.30 1.42 -14.82
N ARG A 489 -3.20 2.04 -13.63
CA ARG A 489 -3.98 3.27 -13.38
C ARG A 489 -3.22 4.29 -12.55
N LYS A 490 -3.52 5.55 -12.88
CA LYS A 490 -3.08 6.79 -12.26
C LYS A 490 -3.64 7.01 -10.86
N HIS A 491 -3.42 6.07 -9.94
CA HIS A 491 -3.97 6.11 -8.58
C HIS A 491 -3.02 5.49 -7.55
N SER A 492 -3.40 5.63 -6.29
CA SER A 492 -2.70 5.01 -5.16
C SER A 492 -2.68 3.48 -5.27
N SER A 493 -1.56 2.88 -4.86
CA SER A 493 -1.37 1.43 -4.88
C SER A 493 -1.78 0.76 -3.57
N GLY A 494 -1.77 1.48 -2.46
CA GLY A 494 -1.84 0.92 -1.11
C GLY A 494 -0.62 0.06 -0.73
N TYR A 495 0.47 0.16 -1.49
CA TYR A 495 1.74 -0.54 -1.24
C TYR A 495 2.22 -0.30 0.19
N GLY A 496 2.72 -1.35 0.82
CA GLY A 496 3.31 -1.32 2.16
C GLY A 496 2.39 -1.92 3.22
N VAL A 497 1.07 -1.95 2.99
CA VAL A 497 0.14 -2.50 3.99
C VAL A 497 0.36 -4.00 4.21
N GLN A 498 0.62 -4.75 3.15
CA GLN A 498 0.90 -6.19 3.27
C GLN A 498 2.30 -6.41 3.85
N LEU A 499 3.29 -5.63 3.38
CA LEU A 499 4.66 -5.69 3.85
C LEU A 499 4.74 -5.45 5.37
N VAL A 500 4.11 -4.39 5.87
CA VAL A 500 4.05 -4.06 7.31
C VAL A 500 3.36 -5.16 8.09
N THR A 501 2.22 -5.66 7.59
CA THR A 501 1.48 -6.74 8.25
C THR A 501 2.33 -8.01 8.34
N GLU A 502 3.08 -8.35 7.29
CA GLU A 502 3.94 -9.53 7.26
C GLU A 502 5.21 -9.36 8.11
N ILE A 503 5.81 -8.16 8.14
CA ILE A 503 6.89 -7.83 9.10
C ILE A 503 6.42 -8.09 10.53
N ALA A 504 5.22 -7.58 10.89
CA ALA A 504 4.64 -7.82 12.20
C ALA A 504 4.36 -9.31 12.45
N ARG A 505 3.88 -10.05 11.44
CA ARG A 505 3.63 -11.50 11.53
C ARG A 505 4.92 -12.30 11.74
N ILE A 506 6.03 -11.92 11.09
CA ILE A 506 7.33 -12.56 11.27
C ILE A 506 7.87 -12.29 12.68
N LEU A 507 7.77 -11.06 13.16
CA LEU A 507 8.23 -10.68 14.51
C LEU A 507 7.36 -11.24 15.65
N ALA A 508 6.10 -11.60 15.36
CA ALA A 508 5.18 -12.18 16.32
C ALA A 508 5.38 -13.70 16.52
N LYS A 509 6.21 -14.34 15.69
CA LYS A 509 6.66 -15.72 15.86
C LYS A 509 7.89 -15.76 16.75
#